data_AF-A0A212DYH4-F1
#
_entry.id   AF-A0A212DYH4-F1
#
_cell.length_a   1.000
_cell.length_b   1.000
_cell.length_c   1.000
_cell.angle_alpha   90.00
_cell.angle_beta   90.00
_cell.angle_gamma   90.00
#
_symmetry.space_group_name_H-M   'P 1'
#
loop_
_entity.id
_entity.type
_entity.pdbx_description
1 polymer ?
#
loop_
_entity_poly.entity_id
_entity_poly.type
_entity_poly.pdbx_seq_one_letter_code
_entity_poly.pdbx_strand_id
1 'polypeptide(L)'
;MNNPRRKISNGVKFRQSLFWDTNPKNINTKKHAQYIIERILDFGNDKEVKWAFNFYNKKLLKKIIVKSRCLRPETKNLWTLLLSENK
;
A
#
# COMPACT_ATOMS: atom_id res chain seq x y z
N MET A 1 -1.73 -23.42 -14.30
CA MET A 1 -1.91 -23.43 -12.83
C MET A 1 -2.67 -22.18 -12.41
N ASN A 2 -3.99 -22.32 -12.29
CA ASN A 2 -4.90 -21.24 -11.90
C ASN A 2 -4.84 -21.04 -10.39
N ASN A 3 -4.54 -19.83 -9.92
CA ASN A 3 -4.66 -19.47 -8.50
C ASN A 3 -6.08 -18.90 -8.25
N PRO A 4 -6.99 -19.62 -7.56
CA PRO A 4 -8.42 -19.31 -7.54
C PRO A 4 -8.83 -18.30 -6.44
N ARG A 5 -7.92 -17.48 -5.91
CA ARG A 5 -8.23 -16.64 -4.75
C ARG A 5 -8.85 -15.30 -5.15
N ARG A 6 -10.18 -15.36 -5.29
CA ARG A 6 -11.21 -14.31 -5.12
C ARG A 6 -11.14 -13.11 -6.09
N LYS A 7 -12.15 -13.04 -6.96
CA LYS A 7 -12.70 -11.77 -7.43
C LYS A 7 -13.14 -10.94 -6.21
N ILE A 8 -12.30 -10.03 -5.72
CA ILE A 8 -12.75 -8.97 -4.80
C ILE A 8 -12.97 -7.72 -5.64
N SER A 9 -14.14 -7.65 -6.26
CA SER A 9 -14.74 -6.39 -6.68
C SER A 9 -15.35 -5.71 -5.45
N ASN A 10 -14.54 -5.22 -4.51
CA ASN A 10 -14.99 -4.35 -3.42
C ASN A 10 -13.93 -3.27 -3.24
N GLY A 11 -14.14 -2.12 -3.88
CA GLY A 11 -13.26 -0.97 -3.75
C GLY A 11 -13.12 -0.59 -2.27
N VAL A 12 -11.90 -0.55 -1.76
CA VAL A 12 -11.67 0.03 -0.43
C VAL A 12 -12.11 1.48 -0.49
N LYS A 13 -13.01 1.85 0.42
CA LYS A 13 -13.32 3.24 0.67
C LYS A 13 -12.19 3.81 1.51
N PHE A 14 -11.23 4.44 0.85
CA PHE A 14 -10.18 5.16 1.53
C PHE A 14 -10.77 6.30 2.37
N ARG A 15 -10.20 6.50 3.56
CA ARG A 15 -10.50 7.68 4.37
C ARG A 15 -9.95 8.91 3.67
N GLN A 16 -10.72 10.00 3.69
CA GLN A 16 -10.27 11.29 3.15
C GLN A 16 -8.95 11.75 3.81
N SER A 17 -8.74 11.41 5.08
CA SER A 17 -7.53 11.77 5.84
C SER A 17 -6.23 11.16 5.31
N LEU A 18 -6.27 10.11 4.47
CA LEU A 18 -5.08 9.59 3.79
C LEU A 18 -4.69 10.39 2.55
N PHE A 19 -5.64 11.17 2.03
CA PHE A 19 -5.57 11.82 0.73
C PHE A 19 -6.07 13.26 0.87
N TRP A 20 -5.56 14.00 1.85
CA TRP A 20 -6.04 15.36 2.15
C TRP A 20 -5.88 16.33 0.98
N ASP A 21 -4.95 16.04 0.07
CA ASP A 21 -4.61 16.79 -1.13
C ASP A 21 -5.41 16.38 -2.38
N THR A 22 -6.21 15.31 -2.33
CA THR A 22 -6.95 14.83 -3.50
C THR A 22 -8.27 14.16 -3.15
N ASN A 23 -9.21 14.13 -4.10
CA ASN A 23 -10.45 13.39 -3.90
C ASN A 23 -10.19 11.87 -4.06
N PRO A 24 -10.40 11.03 -3.04
CA PRO A 24 -10.16 9.59 -3.12
C PRO A 24 -10.93 8.90 -4.24
N LYS A 25 -12.06 9.46 -4.67
CA LYS A 25 -12.86 8.92 -5.80
C LYS A 25 -12.12 8.98 -7.13
N ASN A 26 -11.16 9.89 -7.28
CA ASN A 26 -10.38 10.06 -8.50
C ASN A 26 -9.10 9.20 -8.49
N ILE A 27 -8.82 8.50 -7.39
CA ILE A 27 -7.61 7.70 -7.25
C ILE A 27 -7.80 6.35 -7.95
N ASN A 28 -7.01 6.14 -9.00
CA ASN A 28 -6.90 4.82 -9.63
C ASN A 28 -5.87 3.95 -8.90
N THR A 29 -6.31 2.84 -8.31
CA THR A 29 -5.46 1.96 -7.48
C THR A 29 -4.29 1.32 -8.24
N LYS A 30 -4.38 1.18 -9.56
CA LYS A 30 -3.27 0.64 -10.37
C LYS A 30 -2.31 1.74 -10.81
N LYS A 31 -2.84 2.84 -11.36
CA LYS A 31 -2.03 3.96 -11.88
C LYS A 31 -1.30 4.71 -10.76
N HIS A 32 -1.92 4.85 -9.59
CA HIS A 32 -1.38 5.61 -8.46
C HIS A 32 -0.81 4.71 -7.35
N ALA A 33 -0.38 3.49 -7.68
CA ALA A 33 0.04 2.50 -6.70
C ALA A 33 1.12 3.00 -5.74
N GLN A 34 2.15 3.69 -6.25
CA GLN A 34 3.22 4.26 -5.42
C GLN A 34 2.66 5.22 -4.36
N TYR A 35 1.91 6.22 -4.80
CA TYR A 35 1.30 7.21 -3.92
C TYR A 35 0.41 6.57 -2.85
N ILE A 36 -0.46 5.62 -3.24
CA ILE A 36 -1.35 4.92 -2.31
C ILE A 36 -0.58 4.11 -1.28
N ILE A 37 0.44 3.36 -1.73
CA ILE A 37 1.28 2.55 -0.85
C ILE A 37 2.00 3.47 0.14
N GLU A 38 2.64 4.54 -0.32
CA GLU A 38 3.33 5.50 0.55
C GLU A 38 2.39 6.10 1.60
N ARG A 39 1.19 6.55 1.19
CA ARG A 39 0.17 7.08 2.11
C ARG A 39 -0.27 6.08 3.16
N ILE A 40 -0.56 4.84 2.77
CA ILE A 40 -1.01 3.79 3.69
C ILE A 40 0.10 3.40 4.66
N LEU A 41 1.36 3.32 4.20
CA LEU A 41 2.45 2.89 5.06
C LEU A 41 2.82 3.94 6.13
N ASP A 42 2.69 5.23 5.82
CA ASP A 42 2.97 6.30 6.79
C ASP A 42 1.78 6.62 7.72
N PHE A 43 0.55 6.59 7.19
CA PHE A 43 -0.63 7.16 7.87
C PHE A 43 -1.83 6.21 7.94
N GLY A 44 -1.70 5.01 7.37
CA GLY A 44 -2.76 4.01 7.35
C GLY A 44 -2.96 3.32 8.70
N ASN A 45 -4.15 2.78 8.89
CA ASN A 45 -4.43 1.84 9.97
C ASN A 45 -4.25 0.39 9.52
N ASP A 46 -4.38 -0.54 10.46
CA ASP A 46 -4.20 -1.98 10.21
C ASP A 46 -5.08 -2.53 9.08
N LYS A 47 -6.32 -2.02 8.94
CA LYS A 47 -7.24 -2.46 7.87
C LYS A 47 -6.73 -2.02 6.49
N GLU A 48 -6.22 -0.79 6.39
CA GLU A 48 -5.69 -0.20 5.15
C GLU A 48 -4.37 -0.86 4.75
N VAL A 49 -3.48 -1.09 5.72
CA VAL A 49 -2.23 -1.83 5.54
C VAL A 49 -2.52 -3.26 5.07
N LYS A 50 -3.40 -3.99 5.77
CA LYS A 50 -3.79 -5.36 5.39
C LYS A 50 -4.36 -5.39 3.98
N TRP A 51 -5.15 -4.40 3.59
CA TRP A 51 -5.63 -4.29 2.22
C TRP A 51 -4.48 -4.11 1.22
N ALA A 52 -3.55 -3.18 1.46
CA ALA A 52 -2.43 -2.93 0.56
C ALA A 52 -1.58 -4.18 0.34
N PHE A 53 -1.34 -4.96 1.41
CA PHE A 53 -0.59 -6.22 1.36
C PHE A 53 -1.32 -7.34 0.62
N ASN A 54 -2.66 -7.35 0.65
CA ASN A 54 -3.47 -8.32 -0.09
C ASN A 54 -3.66 -7.93 -1.56
N PHE A 55 -3.71 -6.63 -1.85
CA PHE A 55 -4.01 -6.10 -3.18
C PHE A 55 -2.76 -5.97 -4.05
N TYR A 56 -1.66 -5.46 -3.49
CA TYR A 56 -0.39 -5.32 -4.21
C TYR A 56 0.50 -6.52 -3.94
N ASN A 57 1.21 -6.97 -4.97
CA ASN A 57 2.17 -8.05 -4.79
C ASN A 57 3.38 -7.59 -3.95
N LYS A 58 3.97 -8.52 -3.19
CA LYS A 58 5.09 -8.26 -2.28
C LYS A 58 6.32 -7.67 -2.98
N LYS A 59 6.58 -8.03 -4.24
CA LYS A 59 7.69 -7.49 -5.04
C LYS A 59 7.53 -5.99 -5.30
N LEU A 60 6.31 -5.56 -5.63
CA LEU A 60 5.96 -4.16 -5.86
C LEU A 60 6.08 -3.34 -4.57
N LEU A 61 5.54 -3.85 -3.46
CA LEU A 61 5.65 -3.21 -2.15
C LEU A 61 7.13 -2.97 -1.77
N LYS A 62 7.97 -4.02 -1.83
CA LYS A 62 9.41 -3.91 -1.57
C LYS A 62 10.09 -2.88 -2.48
N LYS A 63 9.79 -2.92 -3.78
CA LYS A 63 10.36 -1.97 -4.76
C LYS A 63 10.02 -0.52 -4.39
N ILE A 64 8.77 -0.25 -4.01
CA ILE A 64 8.32 1.09 -3.64
C ILE A 64 8.98 1.53 -2.33
N ILE A 65 8.95 0.71 -1.29
CA ILE A 65 9.54 1.04 0.01
C ILE A 65 11.01 1.42 -0.12
N VAL A 66 11.79 0.59 -0.83
CA VAL A 66 13.24 0.82 -1.02
C VAL A 66 13.49 2.10 -1.82
N LYS A 67 12.72 2.34 -2.89
CA LYS A 67 12.93 3.50 -3.79
C LYS A 67 12.25 4.79 -3.32
N SER A 68 11.33 4.72 -2.37
CA SER A 68 10.57 5.89 -1.93
C SER A 68 11.49 6.91 -1.27
N ARG A 69 11.28 8.16 -1.67
CA ARG A 69 11.84 9.37 -1.05
C ARG A 69 10.78 10.12 -0.23
N CYS A 70 9.52 9.70 -0.30
CA CYS A 70 8.39 10.34 0.36
C CYS A 70 8.11 9.70 1.73
N LEU A 71 8.40 8.41 1.89
CA LEU A 71 8.25 7.72 3.16
C LEU A 71 9.12 8.37 4.23
N ARG A 72 8.56 8.49 5.44
CA ARG A 72 9.35 8.89 6.61
C ARG A 72 10.48 7.87 6.86
N PRO A 73 11.66 8.31 7.32
CA PRO A 73 12.79 7.40 7.57
C PRO A 73 12.43 6.24 8.50
N GLU A 74 11.70 6.52 9.59
CA GLU A 74 11.30 5.49 10.56
C GLU A 74 10.35 4.46 9.93
N THR A 75 9.37 4.93 9.16
CA THR A 75 8.42 4.08 8.42
C THR A 75 9.15 3.19 7.43
N LYS A 76 10.07 3.76 6.64
CA LYS A 76 10.87 3.00 5.67
C LYS A 76 11.70 1.91 6.34
N ASN A 77 12.33 2.23 7.47
CA ASN A 77 13.12 1.27 8.25
C ASN A 77 12.24 0.13 8.79
N LEU A 78 11.12 0.47 9.42
CA LEU A 78 10.15 -0.50 9.94
C LEU A 78 9.68 -1.48 8.86
N TRP A 79 9.17 -0.97 7.74
CA TRP A 79 8.63 -1.83 6.69
C TRP A 79 9.71 -2.62 5.94
N THR A 80 10.93 -2.09 5.86
CA THR A 80 12.06 -2.85 5.32
C THR A 80 12.36 -4.06 6.19
N LEU A 81 12.41 -3.88 7.51
CA LEU A 81 12.64 -4.96 8.48
C LEU A 81 11.53 -6.02 8.43
N LEU A 82 10.27 -5.59 8.52
CA LEU A 82 9.11 -6.51 8.49
C LEU A 82 9.03 -7.32 7.18
N LEU A 83 9.48 -6.75 6.06
CA LEU A 83 9.48 -7.44 4.77
C LEU A 83 10.75 -8.26 4.50
N SER A 84 11.82 -8.06 5.25
CA SER A 84 13.04 -8.87 5.18
C SER A 84 12.92 -10.20 5.92
N GLU A 85 12.16 -10.29 7.01
CA GLU A 85 12.18 -11.43 7.95
C GLU A 85 11.28 -12.63 7.58
N ASN A 86 10.81 -12.73 6.35
CA ASN A 86 10.09 -13.95 5.92
C ASN A 86 11.05 -14.86 5.16
N LYS A 87 11.82 -15.68 5.90
CA LYS A 87 12.47 -16.89 5.40
C LYS A 87 11.62 -18.10 5.77
#